data_AF-A0A3A5JAF9-F1
#
_entry.id   AF-A0A3A5JAF9-F1
#
_cell.length_a   1.000
_cell.length_b   1.000
_cell.length_c   1.000
_cell.angle_alpha   90.00
_cell.angle_beta   90.00
_cell.angle_gamma   90.00
#
_symmetry.space_group_name_H-M   'P 1'
#
loop_
_entity.id
_entity.type
_entity.pdbx_description
1 polymer ?
#
loop_
_entity_poly.entity_id
_entity_poly.type
_entity_poly.pdbx_seq_one_letter_code
_entity_poly.pdbx_strand_id
1 'polypeptide(L)'
;MVQYRTEYQRNPTPAAASKLVNYVARGDVGRVERAAGVRATAADVDGFQRVAMNAEMTRLHSFTFLEDRSPEELTDGIRSILRERLGGTYLIGVDTANEGNNHLHVAEAGTQEELYMDRDDIAALREAVGEQFDEDLADRQVRA
;
A
#
# COMPACT_ATOMS: atom_id res chain seq x y z
N MET A 1 13.09 -3.38 -10.68
CA MET A 1 11.80 -3.88 -11.23
C MET A 1 10.82 -4.20 -10.11
N VAL A 2 9.74 -3.44 -10.05
CA VAL A 2 8.63 -3.65 -9.11
C VAL A 2 7.56 -4.54 -9.75
N GLN A 3 7.19 -5.64 -9.09
CA GLN A 3 5.96 -6.36 -9.47
C GLN A 3 4.78 -5.69 -8.77
N TYR A 4 3.69 -5.46 -9.50
CA TYR A 4 2.52 -4.75 -8.99
C TYR A 4 1.25 -5.53 -9.29
N ARG A 5 0.39 -5.65 -8.26
CA ARG A 5 -0.95 -6.24 -8.34
C ARG A 5 -1.93 -5.35 -7.60
N THR A 6 -3.14 -5.21 -8.13
CA THR A 6 -4.26 -4.60 -7.43
C THR A 6 -5.45 -5.57 -7.39
N GLU A 7 -6.17 -5.59 -6.28
CA GLU A 7 -7.40 -6.36 -6.09
C GLU A 7 -8.52 -5.42 -5.66
N TYR A 8 -9.72 -5.66 -6.21
CA TYR A 8 -10.93 -4.91 -5.87
C TYR A 8 -11.94 -5.81 -5.19
N GLN A 9 -12.68 -5.24 -4.25
CA GLN A 9 -13.91 -5.85 -3.78
C GLN A 9 -15.00 -4.80 -3.62
N ARG A 10 -16.12 -5.01 -4.32
CA ARG A 10 -17.36 -4.24 -4.12
C ARG A 10 -18.16 -4.87 -3.01
N ASN A 11 -18.81 -4.04 -2.20
CA ASN A 11 -19.61 -4.45 -1.04
C ASN A 11 -18.87 -5.54 -0.21
N PRO A 12 -17.67 -5.22 0.31
CA PRO A 12 -16.82 -6.17 1.01
C PRO A 12 -17.56 -6.89 2.13
N THR A 13 -17.41 -8.21 2.17
CA THR A 13 -17.89 -9.00 3.30
C THR A 13 -16.99 -8.77 4.52
N PRO A 14 -17.47 -9.07 5.74
CA PRO A 14 -16.62 -8.99 6.94
C PRO A 14 -15.32 -9.78 6.81
N ALA A 15 -15.36 -10.95 6.15
CA ALA A 15 -14.17 -11.76 5.89
C ALA A 15 -13.17 -11.07 4.97
N ALA A 16 -13.66 -10.34 3.96
CA ALA A 16 -12.81 -9.56 3.07
C ALA A 16 -12.18 -8.35 3.73
N ALA A 17 -12.94 -7.62 4.54
CA ALA A 17 -12.42 -6.51 5.33
C ALA A 17 -11.32 -6.99 6.31
N SER A 18 -11.52 -8.14 6.96
CA SER A 18 -10.49 -8.77 7.80
C SER A 18 -9.27 -9.22 6.99
N LYS A 19 -9.49 -9.80 5.80
CA LYS A 19 -8.40 -10.17 4.88
C LYS A 19 -7.56 -8.93 4.56
N LEU A 20 -8.19 -7.81 4.21
CA LEU A 20 -7.52 -6.56 3.87
C LEU A 20 -6.58 -6.08 4.98
N VAL A 21 -7.06 -6.07 6.23
CA VAL A 21 -6.25 -5.73 7.41
C VAL A 21 -5.09 -6.71 7.61
N ASN A 22 -5.31 -8.01 7.40
CA ASN A 22 -4.26 -9.02 7.54
C ASN A 22 -3.10 -8.80 6.55
N TYR A 23 -3.34 -8.24 5.36
CA TYR A 23 -2.26 -7.92 4.42
C TYR A 23 -1.38 -6.76 4.90
N VAL A 24 -1.97 -5.77 5.57
CA VAL A 24 -1.24 -4.55 5.99
C VAL A 24 -0.79 -4.57 7.45
N ALA A 25 -1.30 -5.48 8.28
CA ALA A 25 -1.05 -5.48 9.73
C ALA A 25 -0.89 -6.89 10.34
N ARG A 26 -0.52 -7.92 9.55
CA ARG A 26 -0.09 -9.23 10.09
C ARG A 26 1.08 -9.07 11.07
N GLY A 27 1.22 -10.00 12.02
CA GLY A 27 2.15 -9.87 13.16
C GLY A 27 3.64 -9.77 12.80
N ASP A 28 4.00 -10.05 11.55
CA ASP A 28 5.33 -9.95 10.95
C ASP A 28 5.50 -8.76 10.00
N VAL A 29 4.48 -7.91 9.83
CA VAL A 29 4.63 -6.62 9.13
C VAL A 29 5.56 -5.74 9.93
N GLY A 30 6.70 -5.38 9.33
CA GLY A 30 7.72 -4.56 9.98
C GLY A 30 7.24 -3.15 10.33
N ARG A 31 6.30 -2.60 9.55
CA ARG A 31 5.76 -1.25 9.74
C ARG A 31 4.37 -1.08 9.14
N VAL A 32 3.47 -0.44 9.90
CA VAL A 32 2.13 -0.04 9.44
C VAL A 32 1.98 1.48 9.63
N GLU A 33 1.57 2.19 8.57
CA GLU A 33 1.36 3.64 8.59
C GLU A 33 -0.02 4.04 8.11
N ARG A 34 -0.49 5.18 8.63
CA ARG A 34 -1.64 5.92 8.11
C ARG A 34 -1.22 6.82 6.95
N ALA A 35 -2.19 7.29 6.17
CA ALA A 35 -2.01 8.28 5.11
C ALA A 35 -1.17 9.52 5.51
N ALA A 36 -1.31 9.97 6.77
CA ALA A 36 -0.58 11.11 7.30
C ALA A 36 0.94 10.86 7.48
N GLY A 37 1.43 9.65 7.30
CA GLY A 37 2.83 9.28 7.55
C GLY A 37 3.14 9.05 9.03
N VAL A 38 2.12 8.64 9.78
CA VAL A 38 2.24 8.33 11.21
C VAL A 38 2.00 6.84 11.39
N ARG A 39 2.85 6.21 12.20
CA ARG A 39 2.69 4.79 12.57
C ARG A 39 1.28 4.53 13.09
N ALA A 40 0.62 3.54 12.51
CA ALA A 40 -0.72 3.13 12.91
C ALA A 40 -0.68 2.44 14.29
N THR A 41 -1.61 2.80 15.15
CA THR A 41 -1.88 2.08 16.40
C THR A 41 -2.85 0.92 16.14
N ALA A 42 -2.98 0.01 17.12
CA ALA A 42 -4.01 -1.04 17.05
C ALA A 42 -5.43 -0.46 16.88
N ALA A 43 -5.72 0.67 17.53
CA ALA A 43 -7.00 1.36 17.39
C ALA A 43 -7.22 1.93 15.97
N ASP A 44 -6.17 2.40 15.30
CA ASP A 44 -6.26 2.85 13.91
C ASP A 44 -6.56 1.66 12.98
N VAL A 45 -5.92 0.51 13.21
CA VAL A 45 -6.14 -0.72 12.44
C VAL A 45 -7.57 -1.23 12.63
N ASP A 46 -8.05 -1.32 13.87
CA ASP A 46 -9.43 -1.70 14.19
C ASP A 46 -10.44 -0.71 13.59
N GLY A 47 -10.14 0.59 13.66
CA GLY A 47 -10.95 1.64 13.07
C GLY A 47 -11.06 1.49 11.54
N PHE A 48 -9.94 1.28 10.87
CA PHE A 48 -9.90 1.00 9.43
C PHE A 48 -10.69 -0.25 9.08
N GLN A 49 -10.59 -1.33 9.86
CA GLN A 49 -11.37 -2.55 9.64
C GLN A 49 -12.88 -2.27 9.63
N ARG A 50 -13.36 -1.45 10.59
CA ARG A 50 -14.78 -1.05 10.65
C ARG A 50 -15.19 -0.20 9.46
N VAL A 51 -14.33 0.70 9.00
CA VAL A 51 -14.58 1.48 7.78
C VAL A 51 -14.68 0.54 6.58
N ALA A 52 -13.73 -0.38 6.41
CA ALA A 52 -13.71 -1.35 5.32
C ALA A 52 -14.95 -2.26 5.31
N MET A 53 -15.51 -2.62 6.47
CA MET A 53 -16.75 -3.40 6.56
C MET A 53 -18.00 -2.66 6.07
N ASN A 54 -17.98 -1.32 6.08
CA ASN A 54 -19.12 -0.48 5.71
C ASN A 54 -18.88 0.29 4.39
N ALA A 55 -17.74 0.06 3.76
CA ALA A 55 -17.37 0.71 2.50
C ALA A 55 -18.18 0.12 1.33
N GLU A 56 -18.39 0.91 0.28
CA GLU A 56 -18.95 0.38 -0.98
C GLU A 56 -17.89 -0.40 -1.75
N MET A 57 -16.62 -0.05 -1.57
CA MET A 57 -15.50 -0.67 -2.24
C MET A 57 -14.28 -0.73 -1.31
N THR A 58 -13.49 -1.79 -1.47
CA THR A 58 -12.12 -1.85 -0.96
C THR A 58 -11.16 -2.18 -2.07
N ARG A 59 -9.91 -1.74 -1.89
CA ARG A 59 -8.83 -1.99 -2.82
C ARG A 59 -7.56 -2.37 -2.08
N LEU A 60 -6.83 -3.34 -2.62
CA LEU A 60 -5.51 -3.75 -2.11
C LEU A 60 -4.49 -3.58 -3.21
N HIS A 61 -3.55 -2.66 -3.05
CA HIS A 61 -2.34 -2.61 -3.86
C HIS A 61 -1.26 -3.45 -3.21
N SER A 62 -0.56 -4.25 -4.00
CA SER A 62 0.61 -5.02 -3.57
C SER A 62 1.76 -4.73 -4.52
N PHE A 63 2.86 -4.25 -3.95
CA PHE A 63 4.12 -3.98 -4.65
C PHE A 63 5.19 -4.90 -4.10
N THR A 64 5.94 -5.54 -4.98
CA THR A 64 7.07 -6.40 -4.62
C THR A 64 8.36 -5.79 -5.16
N PHE A 65 9.34 -5.64 -4.27
CA PHE A 65 10.65 -5.09 -4.53
C PHE A 65 11.69 -6.20 -4.42
N LEU A 66 12.50 -6.37 -5.48
CA LEU A 66 13.53 -7.41 -5.58
C LEU A 66 14.86 -7.04 -4.90
N GLU A 67 14.87 -5.94 -4.15
CA GLU A 67 16.04 -5.39 -3.47
C GLU A 67 15.69 -5.07 -2.02
N ASP A 68 16.70 -5.16 -1.16
CA ASP A 68 16.55 -4.81 0.24
C ASP A 68 16.42 -3.30 0.42
N ARG A 69 15.28 -2.90 0.99
CA ARG A 69 14.97 -1.52 1.35
C ARG A 69 14.41 -1.50 2.76
N SER A 70 14.69 -0.44 3.51
CA SER A 70 14.12 -0.33 4.84
C SER A 70 12.60 -0.14 4.76
N PRO A 71 11.84 -0.59 5.77
CA PRO A 71 10.41 -0.29 5.85
C PRO A 71 10.11 1.20 5.70
N GLU A 72 10.94 2.05 6.31
CA GLU A 72 10.84 3.51 6.23
C GLU A 72 10.93 4.03 4.79
N GLU A 73 11.98 3.62 4.05
CA GLU A 73 12.20 4.02 2.65
C GLU A 73 11.00 3.65 1.77
N LEU A 74 10.48 2.43 1.94
CA LEU A 74 9.32 1.96 1.19
C LEU A 74 8.04 2.74 1.55
N THR A 75 7.78 2.98 2.84
CA THR A 75 6.60 3.75 3.27
C THR A 75 6.65 5.22 2.85
N ASP A 76 7.81 5.86 2.94
CA ASP A 76 7.96 7.28 2.60
C ASP A 76 7.85 7.49 1.09
N GLY A 77 8.52 6.64 0.30
CA GLY A 77 8.50 6.70 -1.17
C GLY A 77 7.12 6.39 -1.76
N ILE A 78 6.39 5.40 -1.22
CA ILE A 78 5.04 5.16 -1.71
C ILE A 78 4.08 6.30 -1.31
N ARG A 79 4.23 6.85 -0.11
CA ARG A 79 3.29 7.85 0.42
C ARG A 79 3.33 9.15 -0.38
N SER A 80 4.49 9.58 -0.88
CA SER A 80 4.58 10.77 -1.74
C SER A 80 3.74 10.61 -3.00
N ILE A 81 3.79 9.44 -3.64
CA ILE A 81 3.03 9.10 -4.85
C ILE A 81 1.53 9.01 -4.56
N LEU A 82 1.17 8.35 -3.47
CA LEU A 82 -0.23 8.06 -3.15
C LEU A 82 -1.01 9.29 -2.69
N ARG A 83 -0.37 10.25 -2.00
CA ARG A 83 -1.06 11.46 -1.50
C ARG A 83 -1.75 12.26 -2.59
N GLU A 84 -1.23 12.23 -3.80
CA GLU A 84 -1.77 12.97 -4.94
C GLU A 84 -2.78 12.16 -5.76
N ARG A 85 -2.90 10.85 -5.49
CA ARG A 85 -3.61 9.89 -6.35
C ARG A 85 -4.72 9.12 -5.66
N LEU A 86 -4.70 9.00 -4.33
CA LEU A 86 -5.68 8.24 -3.57
C LEU A 86 -6.70 9.16 -2.89
N GLY A 87 -7.99 8.88 -3.08
CA GLY A 87 -9.10 9.63 -2.47
C GLY A 87 -9.70 8.99 -1.21
N GLY A 88 -9.43 7.70 -0.97
CA GLY A 88 -10.03 6.93 0.13
C GLY A 88 -9.26 6.98 1.46
N THR A 89 -9.83 6.36 2.50
CA THR A 89 -9.07 6.07 3.72
C THR A 89 -8.13 4.89 3.45
N TYR A 90 -6.86 4.99 3.86
CA TYR A 90 -5.91 3.91 3.63
C TYR A 90 -4.89 3.67 4.75
N LEU A 91 -4.40 2.43 4.78
CA LEU A 91 -3.26 1.98 5.56
C LEU A 91 -2.17 1.44 4.62
N ILE A 92 -0.91 1.70 4.96
CA ILE A 92 0.26 1.14 4.28
C ILE A 92 0.89 0.12 5.23
N GLY A 93 1.10 -1.11 4.78
CA GLY A 93 1.85 -2.14 5.50
C GLY A 93 3.08 -2.57 4.72
N VAL A 94 4.22 -2.73 5.39
CA VAL A 94 5.46 -3.22 4.76
C VAL A 94 5.93 -4.51 5.41
N ASP A 95 6.04 -5.54 4.59
CA ASP A 95 6.54 -6.86 4.93
C ASP A 95 7.96 -7.03 4.36
N THR A 96 8.93 -7.06 5.25
CA THR A 96 10.35 -7.29 4.93
C THR A 96 10.84 -8.63 5.50
N ALA A 97 9.94 -9.59 5.72
CA ALA A 97 10.30 -10.87 6.33
C ALA A 97 11.19 -11.74 5.44
N ASN A 98 11.25 -11.45 4.13
CA ASN A 98 12.06 -12.17 3.15
C ASN A 98 13.13 -11.24 2.55
N GLU A 99 14.41 -11.54 2.84
CA GLU A 99 15.55 -10.86 2.23
C GLU A 99 15.49 -10.94 0.69
N GLY A 100 15.78 -9.83 0.02
CA GLY A 100 15.67 -9.68 -1.44
C GLY A 100 14.24 -9.71 -1.99
N ASN A 101 13.22 -9.70 -1.13
CA ASN A 101 11.82 -9.80 -1.53
C ASN A 101 10.89 -9.05 -0.56
N ASN A 102 11.01 -7.72 -0.57
CA ASN A 102 10.18 -6.85 0.26
C ASN A 102 8.81 -6.62 -0.40
N HIS A 103 7.74 -6.72 0.38
CA HIS A 103 6.37 -6.45 -0.06
C HIS A 103 5.83 -5.20 0.63
N LEU A 104 5.22 -4.32 -0.15
CA LEU A 104 4.45 -3.20 0.35
C LEU A 104 3.00 -3.39 -0.05
N HIS A 105 2.11 -3.27 0.92
CA HIS A 105 0.68 -3.37 0.73
C HIS A 105 0.01 -2.05 1.08
N VAL A 106 -0.93 -1.60 0.25
CA VAL A 106 -1.78 -0.44 0.52
C VAL A 106 -3.22 -0.91 0.53
N ALA A 107 -3.85 -0.83 1.68
CA ALA A 107 -5.24 -1.17 1.88
C ALA A 107 -6.08 0.11 1.86
N GLU A 108 -7.08 0.15 0.98
CA GLU A 108 -8.02 1.27 0.82
C GLU A 108 -9.46 0.85 1.07
N ALA A 109 -10.23 1.76 1.65
CA ALA A 109 -11.67 1.62 1.86
C ALA A 109 -12.37 2.95 1.58
N GLY A 110 -13.48 2.91 0.85
CA GLY A 110 -14.28 4.09 0.51
C GLY A 110 -15.47 3.78 -0.39
N THR A 111 -15.96 4.82 -1.07
CA THR A 111 -17.00 4.72 -2.10
C THR A 111 -16.44 4.15 -3.40
N GLN A 112 -17.32 3.74 -4.32
CA GLN A 112 -16.87 3.32 -5.65
C GLN A 112 -16.20 4.47 -6.42
N GLU A 113 -16.65 5.71 -6.25
CA GLU A 113 -16.10 6.89 -6.95
C GLU A 113 -14.67 7.20 -6.48
N GLU A 114 -14.40 7.08 -5.18
CA GLU A 114 -13.07 7.35 -4.61
C GLU A 114 -12.04 6.26 -4.98
N LEU A 115 -12.48 5.01 -5.17
CA LEU A 115 -11.60 3.84 -5.28
C LEU A 115 -11.56 3.20 -6.66
N TYR A 116 -12.42 3.59 -7.61
CA TYR A 116 -12.34 3.02 -8.94
C TYR A 116 -11.08 3.53 -9.66
N MET A 117 -10.27 2.62 -10.19
CA MET A 117 -9.21 2.94 -11.16
C MET A 117 -9.40 2.04 -12.37
N ASP A 118 -9.33 2.63 -13.55
CA ASP A 118 -9.33 1.89 -14.80
C ASP A 118 -7.94 1.33 -15.12
N ARG A 119 -7.78 0.77 -16.32
CA ARG A 119 -6.50 0.17 -16.74
C ARG A 119 -5.38 1.20 -16.85
N ASP A 120 -5.69 2.41 -17.30
CA ASP A 120 -4.71 3.46 -17.55
C ASP A 120 -4.28 4.07 -16.22
N ASP A 121 -5.22 4.26 -15.28
CA ASP A 121 -4.91 4.65 -13.90
C ASP A 121 -3.95 3.65 -13.22
N ILE A 122 -4.23 2.35 -13.36
CA ILE A 122 -3.41 1.27 -12.79
C ILE A 122 -2.01 1.28 -13.42
N ALA A 123 -1.91 1.49 -14.74
CA ALA A 123 -0.64 1.59 -15.43
C ALA A 123 0.15 2.82 -14.97
N ALA A 124 -0.49 3.98 -14.87
CA ALA A 124 0.12 5.23 -14.42
C ALA A 124 0.60 5.16 -12.97
N LEU A 125 -0.12 4.47 -12.08
CA LEU A 125 0.35 4.25 -10.71
C LEU A 125 1.56 3.31 -10.70
N ARG A 126 1.53 2.23 -11.48
CA ARG A 126 2.66 1.30 -11.59
C ARG A 126 3.93 1.99 -12.07
N GLU A 127 3.80 2.82 -13.10
CA GLU A 127 4.90 3.58 -13.70
C GLU A 127 5.49 4.56 -12.69
N ALA A 128 4.67 5.41 -12.06
CA ALA A 128 5.13 6.37 -11.08
C ALA A 128 5.87 5.72 -9.89
N VAL A 129 5.40 4.55 -9.43
CA VAL A 129 6.09 3.77 -8.39
C VAL A 129 7.39 3.20 -8.92
N GLY A 130 7.41 2.66 -10.15
CA GLY A 130 8.63 2.18 -10.78
C GLY A 130 9.70 3.27 -10.91
N GLU A 131 9.34 4.42 -11.46
CA GLU A 131 10.23 5.56 -11.70
C GLU A 131 10.87 6.06 -10.39
N GLN A 132 10.06 6.36 -9.37
CA GLN A 132 10.56 6.84 -8.08
C GLN A 132 11.63 5.90 -7.49
N PHE A 133 11.35 4.59 -7.48
CA PHE A 133 12.26 3.64 -6.84
C PHE A 133 13.46 3.25 -7.71
N ASP A 134 13.37 3.37 -9.04
CA ASP A 134 14.50 3.18 -9.96
C ASP A 134 15.43 4.43 -9.97
N GLU A 135 14.88 5.66 -9.88
CA GLU A 135 15.67 6.90 -9.73
C GLU A 135 16.46 6.90 -8.41
N ASP A 136 15.83 6.52 -7.30
CA ASP A 136 16.49 6.39 -6.00
C ASP A 136 17.67 5.39 -6.04
N LEU A 137 17.58 4.34 -6.86
CA LEU A 137 18.65 3.36 -7.05
C LEU A 137 19.82 3.96 -7.84
N ALA A 138 19.54 4.67 -8.93
CA ALA A 138 20.56 5.34 -9.73
C ALA A 138 21.34 6.36 -8.88
N ASP A 139 20.63 7.15 -8.07
CA ASP A 139 21.24 8.14 -7.19
C ASP A 139 22.14 7.53 -6.11
N ARG A 140 21.75 6.36 -5.57
CA ARG A 140 22.57 5.60 -4.60
C ARG A 140 23.85 5.04 -5.23
N GLN A 141 23.78 4.52 -6.46
CA GLN A 141 24.94 3.99 -7.18
C GLN A 141 25.95 5.08 -7.56
N VAL A 142 25.50 6.32 -7.79
CA VAL A 142 26.38 7.47 -8.08
C VAL A 142 27.10 7.98 -6.83
N ARG A 143 26.55 7.76 -5.63
CA ARG A 143 27.09 8.26 -4.35
C ARG A 143 27.92 7.24 -3.56
N ALA A 144 27.99 5.99 -4.01
CA ALA A 144 28.77 4.90 -3.40
C ALA A 144 30.13 4.73 -4.08
#